data_AF-A0A1M6ELM0-F1
#
_entry.id   AF-A0A1M6ELM0-F1
#
_cell.length_a   1.000
_cell.length_b   1.000
_cell.length_c   1.000
_cell.angle_alpha   90.00
_cell.angle_beta   90.00
_cell.angle_gamma   90.00
#
_symmetry.space_group_name_H-M   'P 1'
#
loop_
_entity.id
_entity.type
_entity.pdbx_description
1 polymer ?
#
loop_
_entity_poly.entity_id
_entity_poly.type
_entity_poly.pdbx_seq_one_letter_code
_entity_poly.pdbx_strand_id
1 'polypeptide(L)'
;MARLSFLILLVGVLGLPSPVWAQHMTTVQNRQFQVKYEVPAHWSVTHQRTDSVEVLRYHNPDDNTVLWVGQLRGRHASLRPAKALQRLLRHLGATRHEEHNVSSHGLDFLESTGTCFVNGQEVRYDARVTTSQRHVLVVYVYATTASFATQARLLHHVLESIAPLQGK
;
A
#
# COMPACT_ATOMS: atom_id res chain seq x y z
N MET A 1 -44.27 51.85 -8.24
CA MET A 1 -43.15 51.38 -7.40
C MET A 1 -42.81 49.96 -7.82
N ALA A 2 -41.71 49.77 -8.56
CA ALA A 2 -41.23 48.45 -8.96
C ALA A 2 -40.47 47.82 -7.79
N ARG A 3 -40.87 46.62 -7.35
CA ARG A 3 -40.18 45.85 -6.31
C ARG A 3 -39.80 44.47 -6.82
N LEU A 4 -38.49 44.28 -6.85
CA LEU A 4 -37.71 43.08 -6.60
C LEU A 4 -38.02 41.79 -7.40
N SER A 5 -37.14 41.57 -8.36
CA SER A 5 -36.46 40.31 -8.64
C SER A 5 -36.28 39.41 -7.40
N PHE A 6 -36.50 38.10 -7.54
CA PHE A 6 -35.59 37.13 -6.94
C PHE A 6 -35.61 35.82 -7.73
N LEU A 7 -34.47 35.55 -8.38
CA LEU A 7 -34.09 34.25 -8.92
C LEU A 7 -34.35 33.16 -7.87
N ILE A 8 -35.22 32.20 -8.19
CA ILE A 8 -35.22 30.93 -7.48
C ILE A 8 -34.01 30.16 -8.01
N LEU A 9 -32.95 30.25 -7.22
CA LEU A 9 -31.69 29.53 -7.31
C LEU A 9 -31.99 28.03 -7.41
N LEU A 10 -31.81 27.46 -8.60
CA LEU A 10 -31.77 26.03 -8.82
C LEU A 10 -30.52 25.50 -8.12
N VAL A 11 -30.63 25.19 -6.82
CA VAL A 11 -29.60 24.49 -6.05
C VAL A 11 -29.54 23.07 -6.59
N GLY A 12 -28.79 22.91 -7.68
CA GLY A 12 -28.34 21.62 -8.16
C GLY A 12 -27.58 20.95 -7.02
N VAL A 13 -28.16 19.86 -6.52
CA VAL A 13 -27.49 18.88 -5.67
C VAL A 13 -26.38 18.26 -6.52
N LEU A 14 -25.27 18.98 -6.64
CA LEU A 14 -23.99 18.43 -7.03
C LEU A 14 -23.59 17.48 -5.91
N GLY A 15 -23.84 16.18 -6.12
CA GLY A 15 -23.14 15.13 -5.39
C GLY A 15 -21.66 15.30 -5.66
N LEU A 16 -21.00 16.15 -4.87
CA LEU A 16 -19.55 16.25 -4.86
C LEU A 16 -19.04 14.86 -4.47
N PRO A 17 -18.30 14.16 -5.35
CA PRO A 17 -17.68 12.91 -4.96
C PRO A 17 -16.83 13.19 -3.73
N SER A 18 -17.07 12.44 -2.65
CA SER A 18 -16.24 12.54 -1.45
C SER A 18 -14.79 12.41 -1.87
N PRO A 19 -13.89 13.28 -1.40
CA PRO A 19 -12.49 13.18 -1.76
C PRO A 19 -12.02 11.77 -1.41
N VAL A 20 -11.42 11.07 -2.38
CA VAL A 20 -10.96 9.67 -2.27
C VAL A 20 -10.02 9.45 -1.08
N TRP A 21 -9.55 10.52 -0.43
CA TRP A 21 -8.61 10.50 0.68
C TRP A 21 -9.28 10.68 2.04
N ALA A 22 -10.59 10.95 2.09
CA ALA A 22 -11.40 10.90 3.31
C ALA A 22 -11.90 9.47 3.60
N GLN A 23 -11.14 8.46 3.18
CA GLN A 23 -11.47 7.07 3.48
C GLN A 23 -11.27 6.81 4.96
N HIS A 24 -12.24 6.13 5.57
CA HIS A 24 -12.12 5.68 6.94
C HIS A 24 -10.99 4.63 7.03
N MET A 25 -9.94 4.96 7.77
CA MET A 25 -8.79 4.10 8.00
C MET A 25 -9.01 3.26 9.25
N THR A 26 -8.57 2.01 9.21
CA THR A 26 -8.52 1.13 10.38
C THR A 26 -7.08 0.76 10.68
N THR A 27 -6.72 0.78 11.96
CA THR A 27 -5.41 0.35 12.41
C THR A 27 -5.38 -1.17 12.54
N VAL A 28 -4.51 -1.82 11.77
CA VAL A 28 -4.22 -3.24 11.87
C VAL A 28 -3.00 -3.43 12.77
N GLN A 29 -3.13 -4.31 13.77
CA GLN A 29 -2.01 -4.77 14.59
C GLN A 29 -1.67 -6.21 14.22
N ASN A 30 -0.59 -6.40 13.48
CA ASN A 30 -0.15 -7.71 13.06
C ASN A 30 0.97 -8.22 13.98
N ARG A 31 0.59 -8.97 15.02
CA ARG A 31 1.53 -9.56 15.99
C ARG A 31 2.46 -10.60 15.38
N GLN A 32 2.06 -11.23 14.28
CA GLN A 32 2.90 -12.21 13.59
C GLN A 32 4.08 -11.55 12.88
N PHE A 33 3.84 -10.40 12.25
CA PHE A 33 4.86 -9.61 11.56
C PHE A 33 5.49 -8.53 12.46
N GLN A 34 5.04 -8.42 13.72
CA GLN A 34 5.50 -7.44 14.71
C GLN A 34 5.39 -5.98 14.21
N VAL A 35 4.33 -5.68 13.44
CA VAL A 35 4.06 -4.35 12.90
C VAL A 35 2.60 -3.93 13.07
N LYS A 36 2.39 -2.63 13.14
CA LYS A 36 1.09 -1.97 13.02
C LYS A 36 1.10 -1.06 11.80
N TYR A 37 -0.05 -0.90 11.17
CA TYR A 37 -0.23 -0.05 10.00
C TYR A 37 -1.71 0.28 9.83
N GLU A 38 -2.01 1.25 8.97
CA GLU A 38 -3.37 1.65 8.64
C GLU A 38 -3.73 1.18 7.23
N VAL A 39 -4.97 0.71 7.07
CA VAL A 39 -5.55 0.35 5.77
C VAL A 39 -6.96 0.90 5.68
N PRO A 40 -7.50 1.17 4.48
CA PRO A 40 -8.90 1.52 4.34
C PRO A 40 -9.81 0.42 4.88
N ALA A 41 -10.77 0.78 5.72
CA ALA A 41 -11.59 -0.18 6.47
C ALA A 41 -12.46 -1.09 5.60
N HIS A 42 -12.73 -0.69 4.36
CA HIS A 42 -13.54 -1.43 3.41
C HIS A 42 -12.72 -2.36 2.48
N TRP A 43 -11.39 -2.40 2.63
CA TRP A 43 -10.56 -3.32 1.86
C TRP A 43 -10.69 -4.74 2.38
N SER A 44 -10.79 -5.69 1.45
CA SER A 44 -10.89 -7.11 1.77
C SER A 44 -9.51 -7.71 1.94
N VAL A 45 -9.33 -8.54 2.96
CA VAL A 45 -8.04 -9.18 3.28
C VAL A 45 -8.08 -10.68 2.99
N THR A 46 -7.02 -11.18 2.39
CA THR A 46 -6.77 -12.62 2.19
C THR A 46 -5.39 -12.95 2.75
N HIS A 47 -5.27 -14.11 3.40
CA HIS A 47 -4.02 -14.58 3.98
C HIS A 47 -3.45 -15.70 3.12
N GLN A 48 -2.20 -15.56 2.70
CA GLN A 48 -1.48 -16.58 1.96
C GLN A 48 -0.19 -16.95 2.70
N ARG A 49 0.03 -18.25 2.83
CA ARG A 49 1.21 -18.81 3.49
C ARG A 49 1.80 -19.92 2.65
N THR A 50 3.11 -19.89 2.49
CA THR A 50 3.92 -20.89 1.81
C THR A 50 5.15 -21.20 2.67
N ASP A 51 6.00 -22.11 2.22
CA ASP A 51 7.27 -22.40 2.90
C ASP A 51 8.26 -21.22 2.88
N SER A 52 8.06 -20.28 1.96
CA SER A 52 9.00 -19.19 1.67
C SER A 52 8.51 -17.80 2.08
N VAL A 53 7.20 -17.64 2.24
CA VAL A 53 6.59 -16.33 2.53
C VAL A 53 5.24 -16.52 3.22
N GLU A 54 4.89 -15.56 4.08
CA GLU A 54 3.57 -15.40 4.66
C GLU A 54 3.14 -13.96 4.50
N VAL A 55 2.00 -13.73 3.84
CA VAL A 55 1.55 -12.41 3.39
C VAL A 55 0.05 -12.25 3.61
N LEU A 56 -0.33 -11.03 3.98
CA LEU A 56 -1.69 -10.52 3.90
C LEU A 56 -1.81 -9.69 2.62
N ARG A 57 -2.78 -10.04 1.79
CA ARG A 57 -3.17 -9.28 0.59
C ARG A 57 -4.46 -8.53 0.89
N TYR A 58 -4.39 -7.21 0.86
CA TYR A 58 -5.54 -6.33 0.91
C TYR A 58 -5.86 -5.81 -0.49
N HIS A 59 -7.12 -5.83 -0.88
CA HIS A 59 -7.56 -5.29 -2.17
C HIS A 59 -8.78 -4.40 -1.97
N ASN A 60 -8.85 -3.34 -2.78
CA ASN A 60 -10.03 -2.51 -2.82
C ASN A 60 -11.18 -3.23 -3.56
N PRO A 61 -12.44 -2.79 -3.39
CA PRO A 61 -13.60 -3.42 -4.03
C PRO A 61 -13.51 -3.49 -5.56
N ASP A 62 -12.81 -2.55 -6.20
CA ASP A 62 -12.63 -2.49 -7.65
C ASP A 62 -11.43 -3.30 -8.16
N ASP A 63 -10.69 -3.98 -7.26
CA ASP A 63 -9.47 -4.76 -7.51
C ASP A 63 -8.40 -4.04 -8.36
N ASN A 64 -8.41 -2.71 -8.33
CA ASN A 64 -7.50 -1.86 -9.09
C ASN A 64 -6.33 -1.31 -8.25
N THR A 65 -6.35 -1.58 -6.94
CA THR A 65 -5.32 -1.27 -5.96
C THR A 65 -5.17 -2.47 -5.00
N VAL A 66 -3.94 -2.91 -4.80
CA VAL A 66 -3.62 -4.04 -3.92
C VAL A 66 -2.43 -3.69 -3.04
N LEU A 67 -2.56 -3.93 -1.73
CA LEU A 67 -1.48 -3.90 -0.76
C LEU A 67 -1.12 -5.31 -0.32
N TRP A 68 0.17 -5.58 -0.23
CA TRP A 68 0.72 -6.79 0.33
C TRP A 68 1.59 -6.42 1.53
N VAL A 69 1.36 -7.09 2.65
CA VAL A 69 2.19 -6.97 3.85
C VAL A 69 2.56 -8.38 4.29
N GLY A 70 3.85 -8.68 4.41
CA GLY A 70 4.26 -10.02 4.78
C GLY A 70 5.69 -10.14 5.24
N GLN A 71 6.08 -11.37 5.54
CA GLN A 71 7.43 -11.72 5.95
C GLN A 71 7.98 -12.90 5.17
N LEU A 72 9.29 -12.89 4.94
CA LEU A 72 9.97 -14.06 4.40
C LEU A 72 10.10 -15.17 5.43
N ARG A 73 10.11 -16.41 4.94
CA ARG A 73 10.07 -17.63 5.75
C ARG A 73 11.02 -18.70 5.24
N GLY A 74 11.20 -19.72 6.09
CA GLY A 74 12.00 -20.89 5.78
C GLY A 74 13.42 -20.49 5.38
N ARG A 75 13.89 -21.05 4.26
CA ARG A 75 15.22 -20.74 3.69
C ARG A 75 15.41 -19.28 3.25
N HIS A 76 14.37 -18.45 3.30
CA HIS A 76 14.43 -17.02 2.91
C HIS A 76 14.26 -16.07 4.10
N ALA A 77 14.04 -16.59 5.31
CA ALA A 77 13.77 -15.78 6.50
C ALA A 77 14.91 -14.82 6.87
N SER A 78 16.15 -15.14 6.49
CA SER A 78 17.35 -14.36 6.81
C SER A 78 17.98 -13.67 5.60
N LEU A 79 17.23 -13.49 4.50
CA LEU A 79 17.75 -12.74 3.35
C LEU A 79 18.03 -11.29 3.75
N ARG A 80 19.15 -10.73 3.27
CA ARG A 80 19.36 -9.28 3.39
C ARG A 80 18.27 -8.51 2.62
N PRO A 81 17.83 -7.33 3.08
CA PRO A 81 16.80 -6.54 2.41
C PRO A 81 17.02 -6.36 0.90
N ALA A 82 18.24 -6.05 0.46
CA ALA A 82 18.58 -5.94 -0.96
C ALA A 82 18.31 -7.22 -1.76
N LYS A 83 18.61 -8.40 -1.20
CA LYS A 83 18.35 -9.68 -1.88
C LYS A 83 16.88 -10.05 -1.86
N ALA A 84 16.16 -9.68 -0.80
CA ALA A 84 14.72 -9.85 -0.73
C ALA A 84 13.99 -8.94 -1.73
N LEU A 85 14.38 -7.67 -1.83
CA LEU A 85 13.85 -6.73 -2.82
C LEU A 85 14.14 -7.20 -4.24
N GLN A 86 15.38 -7.57 -4.55
CA GLN A 86 15.73 -8.11 -5.88
C GLN A 86 14.87 -9.32 -6.29
N ARG A 87 14.49 -10.17 -5.32
CA ARG A 87 13.59 -11.31 -5.58
C ARG A 87 12.15 -10.87 -5.80
N LEU A 88 11.67 -9.91 -5.01
CA LEU A 88 10.36 -9.31 -5.19
C LEU A 88 10.26 -8.67 -6.58
N LEU A 89 11.23 -7.85 -6.98
CA LEU A 89 11.23 -7.18 -8.29
C LEU A 89 11.21 -8.18 -9.44
N ARG A 90 11.97 -9.28 -9.33
CA ARG A 90 11.89 -10.39 -10.30
C ARG A 90 10.53 -11.07 -10.32
N HIS A 91 9.92 -11.28 -9.15
CA HIS A 91 8.59 -11.88 -9.05
C HIS A 91 7.52 -10.99 -9.69
N LEU A 92 7.62 -9.68 -9.49
CA LEU A 92 6.74 -8.68 -10.10
C LEU A 92 6.98 -8.53 -11.61
N GLY A 93 8.14 -8.97 -12.13
CA GLY A 93 8.53 -8.68 -13.50
C GLY A 93 8.83 -7.18 -13.72
N ALA A 94 9.35 -6.49 -12.70
CA ALA A 94 9.69 -5.08 -12.79
C ALA A 94 10.85 -4.87 -13.78
N THR A 95 10.61 -4.05 -14.81
CA THR A 95 11.59 -3.79 -15.88
C THR A 95 12.23 -2.41 -15.78
N ARG A 96 11.53 -1.44 -15.17
CA ARG A 96 12.01 -0.08 -14.92
C ARG A 96 11.69 0.29 -13.48
N HIS A 97 12.71 0.62 -12.72
CA HIS A 97 12.55 0.98 -11.32
C HIS A 97 13.70 1.84 -10.81
N GLU A 98 13.41 2.57 -9.75
CA GLU A 98 14.37 3.29 -8.94
C GLU A 98 14.43 2.64 -7.56
N GLU A 99 15.62 2.65 -6.94
CA GLU A 99 15.81 2.17 -5.57
C GLU A 99 16.36 3.31 -4.71
N HIS A 100 15.85 3.43 -3.48
CA HIS A 100 16.32 4.42 -2.52
C HIS A 100 16.04 3.97 -1.09
N ASN A 101 16.74 4.57 -0.12
CA ASN A 101 16.50 4.30 1.29
C ASN A 101 15.44 5.27 1.83
N VAL A 102 14.50 4.74 2.62
CA VAL A 102 13.47 5.51 3.30
C VAL A 102 13.43 5.09 4.77
N SER A 103 13.44 6.06 5.68
CA SER A 103 13.28 5.81 7.11
C SER A 103 11.91 6.30 7.57
N SER A 104 11.11 5.43 8.19
CA SER A 104 9.80 5.79 8.75
C SER A 104 9.52 5.01 10.03
N HIS A 105 9.02 5.70 11.06
CA HIS A 105 8.71 5.15 12.39
C HIS A 105 9.80 4.24 13.01
N GLY A 106 11.08 4.57 12.77
CA GLY A 106 12.22 3.80 13.30
C GLY A 106 12.55 2.52 12.52
N LEU A 107 11.95 2.33 11.34
CA LEU A 107 12.32 1.30 10.38
C LEU A 107 13.05 1.93 9.19
N ASP A 108 14.18 1.33 8.83
CA ASP A 108 14.94 1.69 7.64
C ASP A 108 14.59 0.72 6.51
N PHE A 109 13.90 1.23 5.50
CA PHE A 109 13.48 0.49 4.33
C PHE A 109 14.42 0.72 3.16
N LEU A 110 14.68 -0.35 2.42
CA LEU A 110 15.06 -0.25 1.03
C LEU A 110 13.77 -0.23 0.21
N GLU A 111 13.47 0.91 -0.41
CA GLU A 111 12.31 1.13 -1.26
C GLU A 111 12.69 0.95 -2.73
N SER A 112 11.75 0.43 -3.53
CA SER A 112 11.78 0.54 -4.97
C SER A 112 10.43 0.97 -5.51
N THR A 113 10.45 1.89 -6.47
CA THR A 113 9.25 2.33 -7.18
C THR A 113 9.43 2.11 -8.68
N GLY A 114 8.36 1.78 -9.38
CA GLY A 114 8.44 1.51 -10.81
C GLY A 114 7.15 1.03 -11.42
N THR A 115 7.26 0.40 -12.60
CA THR A 115 6.12 -0.25 -13.26
C THR A 115 6.38 -1.74 -13.50
N CYS A 116 5.30 -2.50 -13.53
CA CYS A 116 5.29 -3.91 -13.90
C CYS A 116 3.97 -4.28 -14.59
N PHE A 117 3.86 -5.51 -15.09
CA PHE A 117 2.64 -6.01 -15.73
C PHE A 117 1.95 -7.04 -14.84
N VAL A 118 0.68 -6.79 -14.52
CA VAL A 118 -0.20 -7.74 -13.82
C VAL A 118 -1.36 -8.05 -14.74
N ASN A 119 -1.55 -9.33 -15.06
CA ASN A 119 -2.61 -9.80 -15.98
C ASN A 119 -2.63 -9.05 -17.33
N GLY A 120 -1.46 -8.71 -17.87
CA GLY A 120 -1.31 -7.99 -19.15
C GLY A 120 -1.52 -6.47 -19.07
N GLN A 121 -1.81 -5.92 -17.89
CA GLN A 121 -1.98 -4.49 -17.66
C GLN A 121 -0.77 -3.91 -16.93
N GLU A 122 -0.29 -2.76 -17.41
CA GLU A 122 0.75 -2.01 -16.70
C GLU A 122 0.20 -1.40 -15.42
N VAL A 123 0.90 -1.63 -14.31
CA VAL A 123 0.60 -1.08 -12.99
C VAL A 123 1.83 -0.37 -12.46
N ARG A 124 1.60 0.67 -11.66
CA ARG A 124 2.66 1.30 -10.86
C ARG A 124 2.72 0.63 -9.50
N TYR A 125 3.93 0.39 -9.00
CA TYR A 125 4.14 -0.16 -7.67
C TYR A 125 5.11 0.70 -6.86
N ASP A 126 4.92 0.65 -5.54
CA ASP A 126 5.89 1.07 -4.52
C ASP A 126 6.12 -0.11 -3.58
N ALA A 127 7.37 -0.55 -3.42
CA ALA A 127 7.76 -1.71 -2.66
C ALA A 127 8.83 -1.37 -1.61
N ARG A 128 8.65 -1.81 -0.37
CA ARG A 128 9.54 -1.58 0.77
C ARG A 128 9.97 -2.91 1.38
N VAL A 129 11.26 -3.03 1.66
CA VAL A 129 11.82 -4.19 2.37
C VAL A 129 12.70 -3.72 3.52
N THR A 130 12.51 -4.30 4.70
CA THR A 130 13.34 -4.03 5.87
C THR A 130 13.57 -5.29 6.70
N THR A 131 14.52 -5.22 7.63
CA THR A 131 14.68 -6.23 8.68
C THR A 131 14.07 -5.69 9.97
N SER A 132 13.02 -6.33 10.47
CA SER A 132 12.36 -5.98 11.74
C SER A 132 12.35 -7.19 12.67
N GLN A 133 12.85 -7.02 13.90
CA GLN A 133 12.84 -8.05 14.96
C GLN A 133 13.28 -9.45 14.48
N ARG A 134 14.34 -9.53 13.64
CA ARG A 134 14.92 -10.74 13.01
C ARG A 134 14.13 -11.36 11.85
N HIS A 135 13.06 -10.72 11.40
CA HIS A 135 12.30 -11.10 10.22
C HIS A 135 12.54 -10.11 9.08
N VAL A 136 12.50 -10.59 7.85
CA VAL A 136 12.50 -9.72 6.67
C VAL A 136 11.07 -9.37 6.35
N LEU A 137 10.69 -8.13 6.62
CA LEU A 137 9.39 -7.57 6.29
C LEU A 137 9.40 -7.12 4.83
N VAL A 138 8.38 -7.53 4.09
CA VAL A 138 8.15 -7.16 2.69
C VAL A 138 6.78 -6.52 2.60
N VAL A 139 6.73 -5.28 2.13
CA VAL A 139 5.48 -4.54 1.95
C VAL A 139 5.50 -3.96 0.55
N TYR A 140 4.43 -4.12 -0.22
CA TYR A 140 4.32 -3.45 -1.50
C TYR A 140 2.88 -3.15 -1.85
N VAL A 141 2.68 -2.04 -2.52
CA VAL A 141 1.40 -1.66 -3.11
C VAL A 141 1.57 -1.59 -4.60
N TYR A 142 0.56 -2.02 -5.35
CA TYR A 142 0.45 -1.68 -6.75
C TYR A 142 -0.96 -1.21 -7.06
N ALA A 143 -1.07 -0.35 -8.06
CA ALA A 143 -2.34 0.10 -8.59
C ALA A 143 -2.20 0.38 -10.08
N THR A 144 -3.33 0.37 -10.80
CA THR A 144 -3.34 0.87 -12.18
C THR A 144 -2.80 2.30 -12.22
N THR A 145 -2.17 2.72 -13.32
CA THR A 145 -1.57 4.07 -13.39
C THR A 145 -2.58 5.18 -13.07
N ALA A 146 -3.84 5.04 -13.49
CA ALA A 146 -4.93 5.96 -13.18
C ALA A 146 -5.32 5.93 -11.69
N SER A 147 -5.49 4.73 -11.11
CA SER A 147 -5.78 4.57 -9.68
C SER A 147 -4.64 5.10 -8.81
N PHE A 148 -3.40 4.87 -9.21
CA PHE A 148 -2.23 5.36 -8.49
C PHE A 148 -2.20 6.88 -8.46
N ALA A 149 -2.44 7.55 -9.60
CA ALA A 149 -2.47 9.01 -9.65
C ALA A 149 -3.57 9.61 -8.76
N THR A 150 -4.75 8.98 -8.72
CA THR A 150 -5.89 9.46 -7.92
C THR A 150 -5.76 9.13 -6.43
N GLN A 151 -5.10 8.02 -6.09
CA GLN A 151 -4.97 7.51 -4.72
C GLN A 151 -3.58 7.75 -4.13
N ALA A 152 -2.66 8.44 -4.81
CA ALA A 152 -1.25 8.54 -4.42
C ALA A 152 -1.03 8.89 -2.94
N ARG A 153 -1.75 9.89 -2.41
CA ARG A 153 -1.62 10.25 -0.98
C ARG A 153 -2.13 9.16 -0.04
N LEU A 154 -3.20 8.46 -0.41
CA LEU A 154 -3.71 7.33 0.37
C LEU A 154 -2.67 6.19 0.39
N LEU A 155 -2.14 5.80 -0.78
CA LEU A 155 -1.17 4.71 -0.88
C LEU A 155 0.12 5.05 -0.12
N HIS A 156 0.60 6.29 -0.26
CA HIS A 156 1.75 6.77 0.48
C HIS A 156 1.48 6.78 2.00
N HIS A 157 0.30 7.24 2.45
CA HIS A 157 -0.08 7.19 3.86
C HIS A 157 -0.11 5.77 4.42
N VAL A 158 -0.66 4.81 3.66
CA VAL A 158 -0.65 3.38 4.05
C VAL A 158 0.79 2.90 4.26
N LEU A 159 1.71 3.19 3.33
CA LEU A 159 3.11 2.80 3.44
C LEU A 159 3.85 3.52 4.58
N GLU A 160 3.57 4.80 4.79
CA GLU A 160 4.14 5.59 5.87
C GLU A 160 3.62 5.18 7.24
N SER A 161 2.39 4.67 7.35
CA SER A 161 1.82 4.24 8.64
C SER A 161 2.48 3.00 9.25
N ILE A 162 3.35 2.32 8.50
CA ILE A 162 3.99 1.08 8.93
C ILE A 162 4.98 1.38 10.04
N ALA A 163 4.68 0.85 11.23
CA ALA A 163 5.51 1.01 12.41
C ALA A 163 5.70 -0.34 13.12
N PRO A 164 6.80 -0.52 13.85
CA PRO A 164 6.94 -1.66 14.75
C PRO A 164 5.79 -1.70 15.76
N LEU A 165 5.31 -2.91 16.09
CA LEU A 165 4.62 -3.10 17.35
C LEU A 165 5.65 -2.91 18.44
N GLN A 166 5.53 -1.83 19.22
CA GLN A 166 6.44 -1.59 20.34
C GLN A 166 6.47 -2.83 21.24
N GLY A 167 7.65 -3.45 21.32
CA GLY A 167 7.96 -4.38 22.39
C GLY A 167 8.08 -3.58 23.68
N LYS A 168 7.48 -4.09 24.76
CA LYS A 168 7.82 -3.63 26.11
C LYS A 168 9.31 -3.78 26.36
#